data_AF-A0A822GIH1-F1
#
_entry.id   AF-A0A822GIH1-F1
#
_cell.length_a   1.000
_cell.length_b   1.000
_cell.length_c   1.000
_cell.angle_alpha   90.00
_cell.angle_beta   90.00
_cell.angle_gamma   90.00
#
_symmetry.space_group_name_H-M   'P 1'
#
loop_
_entity.id
_entity.type
_entity.pdbx_description
1 polymer ?
#
loop_
_entity_poly.entity_id
_entity_poly.type
_entity_poly.pdbx_seq_one_letter_code
_entity_poly.pdbx_strand_id
1 'polypeptide(L)'
;NLKVGDINTYFNVVTFGSDNDECFPISTSTTKENLDKAKHFVLHSLVHRGNTNLFAVLHRYSLLPSSNFGRQFIILSDGHIHDLQSILVLLEHQSTMRRDRIFACSIGNVANKHSLKQLANGASGGGLTTVFDSNYRSKWKTKVLNILEQVRQPCVTSISIDWHGRLDEQQKFNMQAPKIIRSLFNGMRLSVYRFIQNCHKATLTATIDGQEYVTTVFS
;
A
#
# COMPACT_ATOMS: atom_id res chain seq x y z
N ASN A 1 12.35 -19.09 -9.79
CA ASN A 1 13.19 -18.12 -10.53
C ASN A 1 12.50 -16.76 -10.48
N LEU A 2 12.72 -15.99 -9.40
CA LEU A 2 12.47 -14.55 -9.46
C LEU A 2 13.39 -14.05 -10.58
N LYS A 3 12.82 -13.68 -11.73
CA LYS A 3 13.59 -12.94 -12.74
C LYS A 3 14.11 -11.70 -12.03
N VAL A 4 15.43 -11.51 -12.12
CA VAL A 4 16.18 -10.33 -11.70
C VAL A 4 15.31 -9.11 -11.94
N GLY A 5 15.14 -8.28 -10.91
CA GLY A 5 14.31 -7.08 -10.97
C GLY A 5 14.65 -6.26 -12.20
N ASP A 6 13.66 -5.58 -12.77
CA ASP A 6 13.86 -4.68 -13.89
C ASP A 6 15.08 -3.79 -13.59
N ILE A 7 15.99 -3.62 -14.56
CA ILE A 7 17.34 -3.03 -14.39
C ILE A 7 17.36 -1.63 -13.72
N ASN A 8 16.18 -1.01 -13.51
CA ASN A 8 15.95 0.25 -12.80
C ASN A 8 15.20 0.13 -11.46
N THR A 9 15.13 -1.05 -10.83
CA THR A 9 14.51 -1.21 -9.50
C THR A 9 15.52 -1.14 -8.37
N TYR A 10 15.22 -0.29 -7.39
CA TYR A 10 15.97 -0.14 -6.14
C TYR A 10 15.21 -0.78 -5.00
N PHE A 11 15.91 -1.35 -4.04
CA PHE A 11 15.32 -2.01 -2.89
C PHE A 11 16.17 -1.82 -1.63
N ASN A 12 15.52 -1.97 -0.48
CA ASN A 12 16.18 -2.17 0.80
C ASN A 12 15.43 -3.24 1.58
N VAL A 13 16.09 -3.85 2.56
CA VAL A 13 15.47 -4.77 3.52
C VAL A 13 15.66 -4.19 4.90
N VAL A 14 14.55 -4.00 5.61
CA VAL A 14 14.52 -3.42 6.95
C VAL A 14 13.93 -4.44 7.91
N THR A 15 14.63 -4.69 9.00
CA THR A 15 14.07 -5.41 10.15
C THR A 15 13.56 -4.39 11.15
N PHE A 16 12.42 -4.69 11.77
CA PHE A 16 11.82 -3.81 12.76
C PHE A 16 11.36 -4.59 13.99
N GLY A 17 11.56 -3.96 15.14
CA GLY A 17 11.31 -4.49 16.48
C GLY A 17 11.41 -3.38 17.50
N SER A 18 12.02 -3.64 18.67
CA SER A 18 12.43 -2.57 19.58
C SER A 18 13.49 -1.68 18.91
N ASP A 19 14.43 -2.34 18.24
CA ASP A 19 15.42 -1.70 17.37
C ASP A 19 15.06 -1.97 15.91
N ASN A 20 15.57 -1.11 15.03
CA ASN A 20 15.40 -1.24 13.59
C ASN A 20 16.78 -1.30 12.93
N ASP A 21 16.96 -2.23 12.01
CA ASP A 21 18.21 -2.39 11.26
C ASP A 21 17.93 -2.50 9.76
N GLU A 22 18.83 -1.96 8.94
CA GLU A 22 18.69 -1.88 7.49
C GLU A 22 19.85 -2.58 6.80
N CYS A 23 19.55 -3.43 5.83
CA CYS A 23 20.56 -4.13 5.05
C CYS A 23 21.48 -3.15 4.29
N PHE A 24 20.93 -2.00 3.88
CA PHE A 24 21.66 -0.94 3.19
C PHE A 24 21.34 0.42 3.81
N PRO A 25 22.29 1.37 3.83
CA PRO A 25 22.02 2.73 4.31
C PRO A 25 21.00 3.51 3.45
N ILE A 26 20.90 3.13 2.17
CA ILE A 26 19.92 3.65 1.21
C ILE A 26 19.52 2.53 0.26
N SER A 27 18.32 2.63 -0.32
CA SER A 27 17.87 1.66 -1.33
C SER A 27 18.88 1.55 -2.48
N THR A 28 19.24 0.32 -2.84
CA THR A 28 20.28 0.00 -3.82
C THR A 28 19.72 -0.80 -4.99
N SER A 29 20.42 -0.86 -6.12
CA SER A 29 19.96 -1.55 -7.31
C SER A 29 19.83 -3.07 -7.10
N THR A 30 18.87 -3.68 -7.81
CA THR A 30 18.56 -5.12 -7.70
C THR A 30 19.56 -6.00 -8.46
N THR A 31 20.84 -5.89 -8.14
CA THR A 31 21.91 -6.75 -8.69
C THR A 31 21.96 -8.09 -7.97
N LYS A 32 22.58 -9.11 -8.60
CA LYS A 32 22.80 -10.41 -7.96
C LYS A 32 23.57 -10.28 -6.65
N GLU A 33 24.62 -9.46 -6.63
CA GLU A 33 25.43 -9.21 -5.44
C GLU A 33 24.61 -8.60 -4.30
N ASN A 34 23.81 -7.56 -4.57
CA ASN A 34 22.97 -6.93 -3.55
C ASN A 34 21.86 -7.87 -3.07
N LEU A 35 21.29 -8.69 -3.95
CA LEU A 35 20.32 -9.73 -3.57
C LEU A 35 20.95 -10.78 -2.64
N ASP A 36 22.19 -11.18 -2.88
CA ASP A 36 22.88 -12.15 -2.04
C ASP A 36 23.25 -11.53 -0.67
N LYS A 37 23.66 -10.25 -0.62
CA LYS A 37 23.82 -9.49 0.64
C LYS A 37 22.52 -9.41 1.43
N ALA A 38 21.40 -9.11 0.77
CA ALA A 38 20.10 -9.03 1.41
C ALA A 38 19.60 -10.39 1.94
N LYS A 39 19.84 -11.48 1.20
CA LYS A 39 19.57 -12.84 1.71
C LYS A 39 20.40 -13.14 2.95
N HIS A 40 21.68 -12.80 2.92
CA HIS A 40 22.56 -12.97 4.08
C HIS A 40 22.04 -12.17 5.27
N PHE A 41 21.66 -10.91 5.07
CA PHE A 41 21.06 -10.07 6.11
C PHE A 41 19.81 -10.71 6.71
N VAL A 42 18.87 -11.20 5.90
CA VAL A 42 17.63 -11.86 6.41
C VAL A 42 17.93 -13.17 7.15
N LEU A 43 18.92 -13.95 6.71
CA LEU A 43 19.28 -15.22 7.37
C LEU A 43 19.97 -15.00 8.73
N HIS A 44 20.66 -13.88 8.90
CA HIS A 44 21.43 -13.55 10.11
C HIS A 44 20.76 -12.49 10.98
N SER A 45 19.66 -11.88 10.52
CA SER A 45 18.89 -10.94 11.32
C SER A 45 18.38 -11.67 12.55
N LEU A 46 18.77 -11.20 13.73
CA LEU A 46 18.27 -11.73 14.99
C LEU A 46 16.75 -11.57 15.02
N VAL A 47 16.06 -12.53 15.65
CA VAL A 47 14.66 -12.36 15.99
C VAL A 47 14.63 -11.21 17.00
N HIS A 48 14.28 -10.00 16.54
CA HIS A 48 14.08 -8.84 17.41
C HIS A 48 12.91 -9.17 18.35
N ARG A 49 13.21 -9.68 19.54
CA ARG A 49 12.24 -9.88 20.60
C ARG A 49 12.06 -8.54 21.29
N GLY A 50 10.91 -7.91 21.09
CA GLY A 50 10.67 -6.54 21.54
C GLY A 50 9.33 -5.98 21.07
N ASN A 51 9.15 -4.67 21.23
CA ASN A 51 7.99 -3.96 20.65
C ASN A 51 8.04 -3.99 19.12
N THR A 52 6.94 -3.62 18.45
CA THR A 52 6.90 -3.54 16.99
C THR A 52 6.91 -2.07 16.57
N ASN A 53 8.08 -1.44 16.48
CA ASN A 53 8.20 -0.01 16.17
C ASN A 53 8.24 0.28 14.66
N LEU A 54 7.14 -0.06 13.98
CA LEU A 54 6.96 0.25 12.56
C LEU A 54 6.91 1.77 12.30
N PHE A 55 6.42 2.56 13.26
CA PHE A 55 6.35 4.01 13.15
C PHE A 55 7.72 4.62 12.88
N ALA A 56 8.76 4.23 13.62
CA ALA A 56 10.11 4.78 13.42
C ALA A 56 10.67 4.50 12.01
N VAL A 57 10.39 3.31 11.45
CA VAL A 57 10.77 2.99 10.07
C VAL A 57 10.03 3.89 9.09
N LEU A 58 8.69 3.92 9.15
CA LEU A 58 7.90 4.72 8.21
C LEU A 58 8.20 6.22 8.33
N HIS A 59 8.39 6.72 9.55
CA HIS A 59 8.78 8.11 9.82
C HIS A 59 10.11 8.46 9.17
N ARG A 60 11.14 7.60 9.27
CA ARG A 60 12.42 7.82 8.59
C ARG A 60 12.25 7.94 7.09
N TYR A 61 11.50 7.03 6.47
CA TYR A 61 11.21 7.11 5.03
C TYR A 61 10.37 8.34 4.70
N SER A 62 9.44 8.75 5.56
CA SER A 62 8.64 9.97 5.41
C SER A 62 9.50 11.24 5.24
N LEU A 63 10.72 11.26 5.77
CA LEU A 63 11.66 12.38 5.67
C LEU A 63 12.47 12.38 4.37
N LEU A 64 12.48 11.27 3.63
CA LEU A 64 13.17 11.18 2.35
C LEU A 64 12.30 11.74 1.21
N PRO A 65 12.91 12.29 0.15
CA PRO A 65 12.19 12.76 -1.03
C PRO A 65 11.27 11.68 -1.62
N SER A 66 10.13 12.10 -2.15
CA SER A 66 9.23 11.18 -2.84
C SER A 66 9.91 10.59 -4.07
N SER A 67 9.79 9.29 -4.28
CA SER A 67 10.21 8.67 -5.54
C SER A 67 9.19 8.97 -6.64
N ASN A 68 9.64 9.23 -7.87
CA ASN A 68 8.76 9.55 -9.01
C ASN A 68 7.58 8.58 -9.16
N PHE A 69 7.80 7.29 -8.89
CA PHE A 69 6.82 6.20 -9.04
C PHE A 69 6.17 5.73 -7.73
N GLY A 70 6.40 6.42 -6.61
CA GLY A 70 5.94 6.04 -5.27
C GLY A 70 6.65 4.80 -4.70
N ARG A 71 6.85 4.76 -3.37
CA ARG A 71 7.53 3.63 -2.72
C ARG A 71 6.56 2.49 -2.48
N GLN A 72 7.09 1.28 -2.50
CA GLN A 72 6.32 0.04 -2.38
C GLN A 72 6.76 -0.67 -1.09
N PHE A 73 6.05 -0.44 0.02
CA PHE A 73 6.36 -1.08 1.28
C PHE A 73 5.69 -2.46 1.34
N ILE A 74 6.48 -3.53 1.37
CA ILE A 74 6.00 -4.88 1.64
C ILE A 74 6.29 -5.20 3.10
N ILE A 75 5.27 -5.23 3.94
CA ILE A 75 5.41 -5.34 5.40
C ILE A 75 5.03 -6.75 5.82
N LEU A 76 5.95 -7.47 6.45
CA LEU A 76 5.73 -8.83 6.95
C LEU A 76 5.56 -8.75 8.47
N SER A 77 4.38 -9.08 8.98
CA SER A 77 4.09 -8.96 10.41
C SER A 77 2.95 -9.88 10.84
N ASP A 78 2.91 -10.22 12.11
CA ASP A 78 1.76 -10.84 12.78
C ASP A 78 0.67 -9.79 13.13
N GLY A 79 0.86 -8.51 12.83
CA GLY A 79 -0.15 -7.46 12.99
C GLY A 79 -0.20 -6.80 14.36
N HIS A 80 0.68 -7.16 15.29
CA HIS A 80 0.86 -6.39 16.52
C HIS A 80 1.66 -5.12 16.23
N ILE A 81 0.98 -4.09 15.72
CA ILE A 81 1.60 -2.79 15.39
C ILE A 81 1.42 -1.86 16.60
N HIS A 82 2.53 -1.40 17.17
CA HIS A 82 2.49 -0.36 18.18
C HIS A 82 2.14 1.00 17.53
N ASP A 83 1.26 1.76 18.17
CA ASP A 83 0.85 3.10 17.74
C ASP A 83 0.37 3.22 16.28
N LEU A 84 -0.59 2.36 15.91
CA LEU A 84 -1.20 2.38 14.58
C LEU A 84 -1.82 3.75 14.24
N GLN A 85 -2.37 4.48 15.21
CA GLN A 85 -3.00 5.78 14.95
C GLN A 85 -1.99 6.82 14.47
N SER A 86 -0.83 6.94 15.11
CA SER A 86 0.23 7.85 14.64
C SER A 86 0.75 7.45 13.26
N ILE A 87 0.82 6.15 12.96
CA ILE A 87 1.17 5.69 11.61
C ILE A 87 0.14 6.13 10.57
N LEU A 88 -1.17 6.01 10.87
CA LEU A 88 -2.22 6.44 9.96
C LEU A 88 -2.17 7.95 9.72
N VAL A 89 -1.98 8.75 10.78
CA VAL A 89 -1.79 10.21 10.69
C VAL A 89 -0.57 10.55 9.84
N LEU A 90 0.55 9.85 10.03
CA LEU A 90 1.77 10.03 9.22
C LEU A 90 1.50 9.76 7.73
N LEU A 91 0.83 8.66 7.40
CA LEU A 91 0.53 8.26 6.02
C LEU A 91 -0.47 9.19 5.32
N GLU A 92 -1.38 9.80 6.08
CA GLU A 92 -2.39 10.73 5.58
C GLU A 92 -1.81 12.13 5.33
N HIS A 93 -0.98 12.63 6.25
CA HIS A 93 -0.53 14.02 6.22
C HIS A 93 0.83 14.24 5.55
N GLN A 94 1.68 13.21 5.43
CA GLN A 94 3.01 13.40 4.87
C GLN A 94 2.99 13.48 3.34
N SER A 95 3.35 14.64 2.80
CA SER A 95 3.34 14.92 1.36
C SER A 95 4.28 14.01 0.56
N THR A 96 5.43 13.64 1.11
CA THR A 96 6.40 12.74 0.47
C THR A 96 5.87 11.31 0.29
N MET A 97 4.86 10.92 1.08
CA MET A 97 4.27 9.59 1.10
C MET A 97 2.97 9.47 0.28
N ARG A 98 2.53 10.53 -0.40
CA ARG A 98 1.25 10.54 -1.14
C ARG A 98 1.09 9.42 -2.16
N ARG A 99 2.19 8.97 -2.76
CA ARG A 99 2.21 7.88 -3.76
C ARG A 99 2.69 6.55 -3.18
N ASP A 100 3.00 6.50 -1.89
CA ASP A 100 3.49 5.28 -1.27
C ASP A 100 2.35 4.28 -1.11
N ARG A 101 2.66 3.02 -1.42
CA ARG A 101 1.75 1.89 -1.29
C ARG A 101 2.22 0.95 -0.20
N ILE A 102 1.26 0.36 0.51
CA ILE A 102 1.55 -0.63 1.56
C ILE A 102 0.90 -1.98 1.24
N PHE A 103 1.74 -3.00 1.11
CA PHE A 103 1.35 -4.40 0.98
C PHE A 103 1.60 -5.11 2.31
N ALA A 104 0.55 -5.21 3.12
CA ALA A 104 0.63 -5.82 4.44
C ALA A 104 0.46 -7.34 4.36
N CYS A 105 1.51 -8.08 4.70
CA CYS A 105 1.57 -9.53 4.72
C CYS A 105 1.37 -10.02 6.16
N SER A 106 0.17 -10.54 6.43
CA SER A 106 -0.17 -11.15 7.72
C SER A 106 0.44 -12.54 7.80
N ILE A 107 1.34 -12.77 8.77
CA ILE A 107 2.03 -14.05 8.96
C ILE A 107 1.60 -14.66 10.28
N GLY A 108 1.20 -15.94 10.25
CA GLY A 108 0.81 -16.69 11.44
C GLY A 108 -0.70 -16.70 11.68
N ASN A 109 -1.16 -17.68 12.44
CA ASN A 109 -2.59 -17.98 12.57
C ASN A 109 -3.33 -17.02 13.51
N VAL A 110 -2.62 -16.41 14.46
CA VAL A 110 -3.16 -15.49 15.48
C VAL A 110 -2.91 -14.03 15.09
N ALA A 111 -2.55 -13.77 13.82
CA ALA A 111 -2.18 -12.44 13.40
C ALA A 111 -3.37 -11.46 13.44
N ASN A 112 -3.13 -10.23 13.90
CA ASN A 112 -4.13 -9.16 13.90
C ASN A 112 -4.30 -8.60 12.47
N LYS A 113 -5.20 -9.25 11.73
CA LYS A 113 -5.55 -8.88 10.35
C LYS A 113 -6.21 -7.51 10.25
N HIS A 114 -6.88 -7.06 11.31
CA HIS A 114 -7.57 -5.77 11.31
C HIS A 114 -6.58 -4.61 11.26
N SER A 115 -5.55 -4.63 12.12
CA SER A 115 -4.50 -3.61 12.14
C SER A 115 -3.74 -3.54 10.82
N LEU A 116 -3.39 -4.70 10.24
CA LEU A 116 -2.73 -4.76 8.92
C LEU A 116 -3.61 -4.25 7.78
N LYS A 117 -4.92 -4.51 7.86
CA LYS A 117 -5.89 -3.98 6.91
C LYS A 117 -6.05 -2.47 7.05
N GLN A 118 -6.10 -1.94 8.27
CA GLN A 118 -6.12 -0.49 8.49
C GLN A 118 -4.84 0.17 7.97
N LEU A 119 -3.68 -0.42 8.26
CA LEU A 119 -2.39 0.05 7.76
C LEU A 119 -2.34 0.12 6.22
N ALA A 120 -2.69 -0.98 5.54
CA ALA A 120 -2.71 -1.02 4.08
C ALA A 120 -3.70 -0.01 3.48
N ASN A 121 -4.84 0.21 4.13
CA ASN A 121 -5.86 1.16 3.69
C ASN A 121 -5.55 2.62 4.04
N GLY A 122 -4.65 2.88 4.99
CA GLY A 122 -4.24 4.22 5.39
C GLY A 122 -3.19 4.83 4.46
N ALA A 123 -2.52 4.03 3.63
CA ALA A 123 -1.57 4.52 2.64
C ALA A 123 -2.29 5.29 1.52
N SER A 124 -1.84 6.52 1.26
CA SER A 124 -2.43 7.40 0.24
C SER A 124 -2.36 6.82 -1.18
N GLY A 125 -1.27 6.11 -1.52
CA GLY A 125 -1.14 5.39 -2.80
C GLY A 125 -1.96 4.11 -2.87
N GLY A 126 -2.62 3.72 -1.77
CA GLY A 126 -3.35 2.48 -1.59
C GLY A 126 -2.52 1.34 -1.04
N GLY A 127 -3.17 0.19 -0.90
CA GLY A 127 -2.53 -0.98 -0.34
C GLY A 127 -3.42 -2.20 -0.34
N LEU A 128 -2.80 -3.35 -0.12
CA LEU A 128 -3.48 -4.64 -0.04
C LEU A 128 -2.99 -5.43 1.16
N THR A 129 -3.85 -6.30 1.65
CA THR A 129 -3.50 -7.24 2.72
C THR A 129 -3.51 -8.66 2.18
N THR A 130 -2.43 -9.40 2.41
CA THR A 130 -2.33 -10.82 2.04
C THR A 130 -2.07 -11.65 3.30
N VAL A 131 -2.85 -12.71 3.49
CA VAL A 131 -2.69 -13.61 4.65
C VAL A 131 -1.84 -14.81 4.25
N PHE A 132 -0.77 -15.07 4.99
CA PHE A 132 0.11 -16.23 4.87
C PHE A 132 -0.20 -17.23 5.98
N ASP A 133 -1.17 -18.10 5.70
CA ASP A 133 -1.59 -19.17 6.60
C ASP A 133 -0.57 -20.32 6.58
N SER A 134 -0.08 -20.69 7.76
CA SER A 134 0.90 -21.75 7.97
C SER A 134 0.41 -23.15 7.56
N ASN A 135 -0.91 -23.38 7.58
CA ASN A 135 -1.52 -24.63 7.14
C ASN A 135 -1.49 -24.79 5.61
N TYR A 136 -1.33 -23.69 4.86
CA TYR A 136 -1.36 -23.67 3.40
C TYR A 136 -0.07 -23.12 2.79
N ARG A 137 1.08 -23.57 3.30
CA ARG A 137 2.42 -23.17 2.82
C ARG A 137 2.64 -23.38 1.33
N SER A 138 2.02 -24.41 0.73
CA SER A 138 2.08 -24.66 -0.71
C SER A 138 1.58 -23.49 -1.56
N LYS A 139 0.68 -22.64 -1.02
CA LYS A 139 0.13 -21.46 -1.69
C LYS A 139 0.99 -20.20 -1.51
N TRP A 140 2.00 -20.21 -0.64
CA TRP A 140 2.78 -19.01 -0.31
C TRP A 140 3.53 -18.45 -1.51
N LYS A 141 4.14 -19.33 -2.33
CA LYS A 141 4.85 -18.92 -3.55
C LYS A 141 3.95 -18.14 -4.50
N THR A 142 2.73 -18.64 -4.74
CA THR A 142 1.74 -17.96 -5.59
C THR A 142 1.34 -16.61 -5.00
N LYS A 143 1.13 -16.52 -3.68
CA LYS A 143 0.81 -15.26 -3.00
C LYS A 143 1.94 -14.23 -3.14
N VAL A 144 3.19 -14.64 -2.98
CA VAL A 144 4.36 -13.76 -3.19
C VAL A 144 4.41 -13.26 -4.63
N LEU A 145 4.20 -14.15 -5.62
CA LEU A 145 4.18 -13.74 -7.02
C LEU A 145 3.06 -12.73 -7.31
N ASN A 146 1.86 -12.94 -6.78
CA ASN A 146 0.75 -12.00 -6.94
C ASN A 146 1.05 -10.63 -6.33
N ILE A 147 1.68 -10.58 -5.14
CA ILE A 147 2.10 -9.31 -4.52
C ILE A 147 3.12 -8.61 -5.44
N LEU A 148 4.11 -9.33 -5.96
CA LEU A 148 5.11 -8.75 -6.85
C LEU A 148 4.52 -8.25 -8.16
N GLU A 149 3.49 -8.92 -8.70
CA GLU A 149 2.73 -8.44 -9.85
C GLU A 149 1.98 -7.14 -9.52
N GLN A 150 1.33 -7.06 -8.36
CA GLN A 150 0.62 -5.85 -7.91
C GLN A 150 1.55 -4.68 -7.63
N VAL A 151 2.73 -4.93 -7.06
CA VAL A 151 3.78 -3.92 -6.79
C VAL A 151 4.27 -3.28 -8.08
N ARG A 152 4.30 -4.01 -9.20
CA ARG A 152 4.71 -3.51 -10.52
C ARG A 152 3.62 -2.72 -11.26
N GLN A 153 2.38 -2.77 -10.79
CA GLN A 153 1.30 -2.05 -11.46
C GLN A 153 1.45 -0.54 -11.24
N PRO A 154 1.02 0.29 -12.20
CA PRO A 154 1.01 1.73 -12.06
C PRO A 154 0.22 2.16 -10.82
N CYS A 155 0.58 3.30 -10.24
CA CYS A 155 -0.12 3.81 -9.07
C CYS A 155 -1.34 4.62 -9.53
N VAL A 156 -2.55 4.17 -9.18
CA VAL A 156 -3.80 4.89 -9.43
C VAL A 156 -4.15 5.72 -8.20
N THR A 157 -4.07 7.04 -8.31
CA THR A 157 -4.32 7.98 -7.20
C THR A 157 -5.40 8.98 -7.57
N SER A 158 -5.84 9.77 -6.58
CA SER A 158 -6.78 10.89 -6.79
C SER A 158 -8.07 10.47 -7.51
N ILE A 159 -8.57 9.26 -7.23
CA ILE A 159 -9.79 8.77 -7.85
C ILE A 159 -10.97 9.57 -7.29
N SER A 160 -11.71 10.24 -8.16
CA SER A 160 -12.91 10.98 -7.77
C SER A 160 -14.02 10.81 -8.79
N ILE A 161 -15.27 10.86 -8.30
CA ILE A 161 -16.45 10.79 -9.15
C ILE A 161 -17.25 12.07 -8.92
N ASP A 162 -17.42 12.82 -10.01
CA ASP A 162 -18.32 13.95 -10.07
C ASP A 162 -19.67 13.50 -10.65
N TRP A 163 -20.73 13.68 -9.89
CA TRP A 163 -22.07 13.16 -10.19
C TRP A 163 -22.95 14.31 -10.69
N HIS A 164 -23.46 14.19 -11.92
CA HIS A 164 -24.21 15.24 -12.60
C HIS A 164 -25.71 15.00 -12.43
N GLY A 165 -26.33 15.72 -11.50
CA GLY A 165 -27.75 15.62 -11.17
C GLY A 165 -28.18 16.68 -10.16
N ARG A 166 -29.44 16.64 -9.72
CA ARG A 166 -29.97 17.55 -8.71
C ARG A 166 -29.58 17.05 -7.32
N LEU A 167 -28.83 17.88 -6.59
CA LEU A 167 -28.52 17.68 -5.18
C LEU A 167 -29.64 18.32 -4.35
N ASP A 168 -30.30 17.55 -3.50
CA ASP A 168 -31.23 18.13 -2.53
C ASP A 168 -30.45 18.96 -1.51
N GLU A 169 -30.89 20.20 -1.25
CA GLU A 169 -30.19 21.09 -0.31
C GLU A 169 -30.15 20.54 1.12
N GLN A 170 -31.13 19.71 1.49
CA GLN A 170 -31.18 18.98 2.75
C GLN A 170 -30.27 17.72 2.77
N GLN A 171 -29.71 17.32 1.63
CA GLN A 171 -28.88 16.12 1.44
C GLN A 171 -27.42 16.45 1.09
N LYS A 172 -26.97 17.68 1.37
CA LYS A 172 -25.58 18.15 1.11
C LYS A 172 -24.49 17.32 1.80
N PHE A 173 -24.82 16.45 2.76
CA PHE A 173 -23.85 15.59 3.44
C PHE A 173 -23.66 14.24 2.72
N ASN A 174 -22.58 14.14 1.94
CA ASN A 174 -21.86 12.91 1.57
C ASN A 174 -22.67 11.61 1.47
N MET A 175 -23.66 11.55 0.58
CA MET A 175 -24.41 10.32 0.30
C MET A 175 -23.65 9.36 -0.65
N GLN A 176 -22.32 9.49 -0.76
CA GLN A 176 -21.51 8.56 -1.54
C GLN A 176 -20.92 7.48 -0.63
N ALA A 177 -21.07 6.22 -1.03
CA ALA A 177 -20.44 5.07 -0.40
C ALA A 177 -19.55 4.33 -1.41
N PRO A 178 -18.26 4.11 -1.12
CA PRO A 178 -17.52 4.62 0.02
C PRO A 178 -17.26 6.14 -0.06
N LYS A 179 -17.13 6.79 1.11
CA LYS A 179 -16.78 8.21 1.21
C LYS A 179 -15.42 8.52 0.60
N ILE A 180 -14.46 7.62 0.80
CA ILE A 180 -13.09 7.72 0.24
C ILE A 180 -12.94 6.62 -0.80
N ILE A 181 -12.69 7.01 -2.04
CA ILE A 181 -12.37 6.09 -3.13
C ILE A 181 -10.87 5.81 -3.06
N ARG A 182 -10.52 4.56 -2.79
CA ARG A 182 -9.12 4.13 -2.65
C ARG A 182 -8.55 3.74 -4.00
N SER A 183 -7.23 3.78 -4.11
CA SER A 183 -6.46 3.24 -5.23
C SER A 183 -6.86 1.78 -5.52
N LEU A 184 -6.88 1.43 -6.79
CA LEU A 184 -7.26 0.11 -7.29
C LEU A 184 -6.08 -0.55 -7.99
N PHE A 185 -6.04 -1.88 -7.89
CA PHE A 185 -5.12 -2.73 -8.63
C PHE A 185 -5.85 -3.38 -9.79
N ASN A 186 -5.12 -3.76 -10.83
CA ASN A 186 -5.68 -4.43 -12.00
C ASN A 186 -6.47 -5.68 -11.59
N GLY A 187 -7.65 -5.87 -12.18
CA GLY A 187 -8.58 -6.94 -11.86
C GLY A 187 -9.41 -6.72 -10.58
N MET A 188 -9.16 -5.66 -9.81
CA MET A 188 -10.04 -5.28 -8.72
C MET A 188 -11.25 -4.50 -9.23
N ARG A 189 -12.39 -4.71 -8.56
CA ARG A 189 -13.61 -3.95 -8.78
C ARG A 189 -14.00 -3.24 -7.50
N LEU A 190 -14.29 -1.95 -7.60
CA LEU A 190 -14.90 -1.16 -6.53
C LEU A 190 -16.21 -0.59 -7.05
N SER A 191 -17.29 -0.90 -6.33
CA SER A 191 -18.59 -0.28 -6.59
C SER A 191 -18.71 0.98 -5.73
N VAL A 192 -19.04 2.10 -6.38
CA VAL A 192 -19.34 3.36 -5.71
C VAL A 192 -20.81 3.69 -5.96
N TYR A 193 -21.54 3.97 -4.89
CA TYR A 193 -22.95 4.29 -4.92
C TYR A 193 -23.15 5.71 -4.43
N ARG A 194 -24.12 6.43 -5.00
CA ARG A 194 -24.58 7.71 -4.50
C ARG A 194 -26.09 7.83 -4.66
N PHE A 195 -26.76 8.32 -3.64
CA PHE A 195 -28.14 8.78 -3.79
C PHE A 195 -28.12 10.17 -4.47
N ILE A 196 -28.83 10.31 -5.59
CA ILE A 196 -28.86 11.56 -6.36
C ILE A 196 -30.12 11.57 -7.24
N GLN A 197 -30.82 12.71 -7.30
CA GLN A 197 -32.00 12.86 -8.15
C GLN A 197 -31.60 13.30 -9.56
N ASN A 198 -32.30 12.80 -10.58
CA ASN A 198 -32.07 13.16 -11.99
C ASN A 198 -30.60 13.05 -12.43
N CYS A 199 -29.89 12.02 -11.94
CA CYS A 199 -28.53 11.75 -12.37
C CYS A 199 -28.56 11.19 -13.79
N HIS A 200 -27.95 11.92 -14.71
CA HIS A 200 -27.90 11.57 -16.13
C HIS A 200 -26.45 11.31 -16.61
N LYS A 201 -25.47 11.67 -15.78
CA LYS A 201 -24.04 11.56 -16.09
C LYS A 201 -23.21 11.43 -14.81
N ALA A 202 -22.13 10.65 -14.88
CA ALA A 202 -21.06 10.65 -13.89
C ALA A 202 -19.71 10.80 -14.60
N THR A 203 -18.86 11.67 -14.09
CA THR A 203 -17.49 11.88 -14.59
C THR A 203 -16.51 11.28 -13.59
N LEU A 204 -15.77 10.28 -14.02
CA LEU A 204 -14.71 9.65 -13.24
C LEU A 204 -13.37 10.31 -13.62
N THR A 205 -12.62 10.74 -12.61
CA THR A 205 -11.25 11.24 -12.76
C THR A 205 -10.30 10.37 -11.95
N ALA A 206 -9.10 10.15 -12.45
CA ALA A 206 -8.02 9.46 -11.74
C ALA A 206 -6.65 9.90 -12.26
N THR A 207 -5.64 9.84 -11.42
CA THR A 207 -4.24 10.04 -11.82
C THR A 207 -3.53 8.69 -11.88
N ILE A 208 -3.00 8.31 -13.04
CA ILE A 208 -2.22 7.09 -13.25
C ILE A 208 -0.79 7.51 -13.62
N ASP A 209 0.19 7.15 -12.79
CA ASP A 209 1.61 7.51 -12.94
C ASP A 209 1.87 9.01 -13.20
N GLY A 210 1.05 9.86 -12.58
CA GLY A 210 1.16 11.32 -12.68
C GLY A 210 0.41 11.94 -13.87
N GLN A 211 -0.17 11.12 -14.75
CA GLN A 211 -1.05 11.59 -15.82
C GLN A 211 -2.51 11.50 -15.40
N GLU A 212 -3.29 12.55 -15.65
CA GLU A 212 -4.72 12.56 -15.39
C GLU A 212 -5.50 11.86 -16.51
N TYR A 213 -6.47 11.04 -16.10
CA TYR A 213 -7.41 10.33 -16.96
C TYR A 213 -8.83 10.69 -16.55
N VAL A 214 -9.67 10.94 -17.55
CA VAL A 214 -11.07 11.30 -17.35
C VAL A 214 -11.94 10.41 -18.23
N THR A 215 -12.99 9.85 -17.65
CA THR A 215 -14.01 9.11 -18.41
C THR A 215 -15.40 9.50 -17.95
N THR A 216 -16.37 9.40 -18.86
CA THR A 216 -17.76 9.76 -18.60
C THR A 216 -18.65 8.55 -18.81
N VAL A 217 -19.57 8.33 -17.87
CA VAL A 217 -20.61 7.30 -17.94
C VAL A 217 -21.96 8.00 -17.94
N PHE A 218 -22.84 7.58 -18.85
CA PHE A 218 -24.22 8.06 -18.95
C PHE A 218 -25.18 7.01 -18.39
N SER A 219 -26.29 7.46 -17.79
CA SER A 219 -27.35 6.57 -17.26
C SER A 219 -28.30 6.10 -18.35
#